data_AF-A0A661FQ14-F1
#
_entry.id   AF-A0A661FQ14-F1
#
_cell.length_a   1.000
_cell.length_b   1.000
_cell.length_c   1.000
_cell.angle_alpha   90.00
_cell.angle_beta   90.00
_cell.angle_gamma   90.00
#
_symmetry.space_group_name_H-M   'P 1'
#
loop_
_entity.id
_entity.type
_entity.pdbx_description
1 polymer ?
#
loop_
_entity_poly.entity_id
_entity_poly.type
_entity_poly.pdbx_seq_one_letter_code
_entity_poly.pdbx_strand_id
1 'polypeptide(L)' 'MRKSIAIAGNIGVGKSTLVEFLSRTYGISPYYEPSEDNPYLPDFYSDMKRWSFHSQLYFLSNKFRIHQELDRMPGLVVL' A
#
# COMPACT_ATOMS: atom_id res chain seq x y z
N MET A 1 10.86 -19.01 -4.21
CA MET A 1 10.22 -17.98 -3.35
C MET A 1 10.14 -16.69 -4.13
N ARG A 2 8.94 -16.15 -4.32
CA ARG A 2 8.77 -14.76 -4.78
C ARG A 2 9.17 -13.83 -3.64
N LYS A 3 9.87 -12.74 -3.96
CA LYS A 3 10.41 -11.80 -2.96
C LYS A 3 9.80 -10.43 -3.21
N SER A 4 9.33 -9.80 -2.15
CA SER A 4 8.79 -8.43 -2.17
C SER A 4 9.48 -7.59 -1.11
N ILE A 5 9.73 -6.32 -1.41
CA ILE A 5 10.20 -5.32 -0.45
C ILE A 5 9.05 -4.34 -0.23
N ALA A 6 8.60 -4.18 1.01
CA ALA A 6 7.58 -3.21 1.37
C ALA A 6 8.23 -1.99 2.04
N ILE A 7 7.90 -0.80 1.55
CA ILE A 7 8.37 0.48 2.07
C ILE A 7 7.28 1.09 2.97
N ALA A 8 7.57 1.17 4.27
CA ALA A 8 6.67 1.74 5.26
C ALA A 8 7.17 3.13 5.71
N GLY A 9 6.22 4.02 6.04
CA GLY A 9 6.52 5.36 6.53
C GLY A 9 5.33 6.30 6.45
N ASN A 10 5.41 7.41 7.16
CA ASN A 10 4.33 8.39 7.28
C ASN A 10 3.92 9.00 5.94
N ILE A 11 2.71 9.58 5.90
CA ILE A 11 2.23 10.35 4.74
C ILE A 11 3.21 11.51 4.50
N GLY A 12 3.59 11.73 3.23
CA GLY A 12 4.48 12.82 2.85
C GLY A 12 5.99 12.57 3.08
N VAL A 13 6.42 11.43 3.62
CA VAL A 13 7.85 11.16 3.90
C VAL A 13 8.71 10.83 2.67
N GLY A 14 8.12 10.74 1.47
CA GLY A 14 8.85 10.45 0.23
C GLY A 14 8.97 8.97 -0.15
N LYS A 15 8.04 8.11 0.31
CA LYS A 15 8.03 6.66 -0.05
C LYS A 15 8.04 6.42 -1.56
N SER A 16 7.17 7.11 -2.30
CA SER A 16 7.09 6.98 -3.76
C SER A 16 8.39 7.38 -4.46
N THR A 17 9.08 8.40 -3.95
CA THR A 17 10.42 8.81 -4.41
C THR A 17 11.45 7.70 -4.17
N LEU A 18 11.38 7.01 -3.02
CA LEU A 18 12.27 5.89 -2.73
C LEU A 18 11.98 4.67 -3.62
N VAL A 19 10.71 4.35 -3.87
CA VAL A 19 10.29 3.29 -4.82
C VAL A 19 10.89 3.57 -6.20
N GLU A 20 10.75 4.80 -6.69
CA GLU A 20 11.26 5.20 -8.00
C GLU A 20 12.79 5.11 -8.08
N PHE A 21 13.49 5.57 -7.03
CA PHE A 21 14.94 5.42 -6.92
C PHE A 21 15.36 3.94 -7.00
N LEU A 22 14.76 3.08 -6.18
CA LEU A 22 15.10 1.65 -6.14
C LEU A 22 14.81 0.96 -7.48
N SER A 23 13.68 1.29 -8.11
CA SER A 23 13.32 0.76 -9.42
C SER A 23 14.33 1.16 -10.49
N ARG A 24 14.70 2.44 -10.57
CA ARG A 24 15.68 2.95 -11.54
C ARG A 24 17.10 2.40 -11.30
N THR A 25 17.53 2.30 -10.04
CA THR A 25 18.90 1.87 -9.70
C THR A 25 19.10 0.36 -9.85
N TYR A 26 18.09 -0.45 -9.54
CA TYR A 26 18.23 -1.91 -9.46
C TYR A 26 17.38 -2.68 -10.48
N GLY A 27 16.61 -2.00 -11.33
CA GLY A 27 15.73 -2.63 -12.31
C GLY A 27 14.59 -3.44 -11.67
N ILE A 28 14.22 -3.10 -10.44
CA ILE A 28 13.16 -3.78 -9.69
C ILE A 28 11.81 -3.23 -10.13
N SER A 29 10.82 -4.11 -10.29
CA SER A 29 9.46 -3.71 -10.68
C SER A 29 8.79 -2.92 -9.54
N PRO A 30 8.36 -1.67 -9.79
CA PRO A 30 7.61 -0.91 -8.81
C PRO A 30 6.15 -1.36 -8.77
N TYR A 31 5.56 -1.36 -7.59
CA TYR A 31 4.14 -1.51 -7.36
C TYR A 31 3.68 -0.31 -6.53
N TYR A 32 2.71 0.45 -7.04
CA TYR A 32 2.16 1.59 -6.32
C TYR A 32 0.78 1.21 -5.78
N GLU A 33 0.53 1.48 -4.50
CA GLU A 33 -0.81 1.26 -3.92
C GLU A 33 -1.85 2.08 -4.71
N PRO A 34 -2.94 1.45 -5.19
CA PRO A 34 -4.01 2.17 -5.86
C PRO A 34 -4.57 3.26 -4.93
N SER A 35 -4.78 4.46 -5.47
CA SER A 35 -5.45 5.56 -4.78
C SER A 35 -6.97 5.32 -4.71
N GLU A 36 -7.39 4.16 -4.23
CA GLU A 36 -8.80 3.91 -3.93
C GLU A 36 -9.14 4.62 -2.62
N ASP A 37 -10.02 5.62 -2.71
CA ASP A 37 -10.49 6.34 -1.52
C ASP A 37 -11.31 5.40 -0.64
N ASN A 38 -10.90 5.27 0.63
CA ASN A 38 -11.66 4.51 1.61
C ASN A 38 -13.02 5.20 1.83
N PRO A 39 -14.15 4.55 1.51
CA PRO A 39 -15.46 5.18 1.59
C PRO A 39 -15.86 5.57 3.02
N TYR A 40 -15.25 4.94 4.03
CA TYR A 40 -15.48 5.24 5.44
C TYR A 40 -14.59 6.36 5.98
N LEU A 41 -13.67 6.91 5.18
CA LEU A 41 -12.72 7.91 5.64
C LEU A 41 -13.39 9.22 6.06
N PRO A 42 -14.37 9.77 5.32
CA PRO A 42 -15.11 10.95 5.78
C PRO A 42 -15.82 10.71 7.11
N ASP A 43 -16.50 9.56 7.23
CA ASP A 43 -17.22 9.18 8.45
C ASP A 43 -16.27 8.96 9.64
N PHE A 44 -15.10 8.37 9.39
CA PHE A 44 -14.03 8.21 10.37
C PHE A 44 -13.53 9.55 10.91
N TYR A 45 -13.34 10.55 10.05
CA TYR A 45 -12.95 11.89 10.51
C TYR A 45 -14.09 12.61 11.26
N SER A 46 -15.35 12.22 11.03
CA SER A 46 -16.50 12.77 11.76
C SER A 46 -16.74 12.13 13.14
N ASP A 47 -16.57 10.82 13.27
CA ASP A 47 -16.66 10.06 14.52
C ASP A 47 -15.73 8.84 14.47
N MET A 48 -14.51 9.04 14.95
CA MET A 48 -13.48 8.00 14.95
C MET A 48 -13.92 6.77 15.77
N LYS A 49 -14.60 6.96 16.91
CA LYS A 49 -14.93 5.83 17.80
C LYS A 49 -15.91 4.87 17.13
N ARG A 50 -16.89 5.40 16.40
CA ARG A 50 -17.89 4.62 15.68
C ARG A 50 -17.35 3.99 14.40
N TRP A 51 -16.49 4.70 13.67
CA TRP A 51 -16.10 4.31 12.30
C TRP A 51 -14.69 3.72 12.18
N SER A 52 -13.89 3.69 13.25
CA SER A 52 -12.55 3.08 13.25
C SER A 52 -12.55 1.65 12.73
N PHE A 53 -13.48 0.82 13.19
CA PHE A 53 -13.52 -0.59 12.78
C PHE A 53 -13.72 -0.76 11.26
N HIS A 54 -14.72 -0.07 10.70
CA HIS A 54 -15.03 -0.13 9.26
C HIS A 54 -13.86 0.39 8.41
N SER A 55 -13.30 1.54 8.79
CA SER A 55 -12.17 2.14 8.09
C SER A 55 -10.93 1.23 8.13
N GLN A 56 -10.59 0.67 9.30
CA GLN A 56 -9.44 -0.24 9.43
C GLN A 56 -9.66 -1.58 8.72
N LEU A 57 -10.88 -2.13 8.74
CA LEU A 57 -11.20 -3.35 8.00
C LEU A 57 -11.06 -3.15 6.49
N TYR A 58 -11.49 -2.00 5.97
CA TYR A 58 -11.28 -1.64 4.57
C TYR A 58 -9.78 -1.60 4.21
N PHE A 59 -8.96 -0.92 5.01
CA PHE A 59 -7.51 -0.89 4.81
C PHE A 59 -6.89 -2.29 4.85
N LEU A 60 -7.32 -3.15 5.78
CA LEU A 60 -6.84 -4.53 5.89
C LEU A 60 -7.20 -5.36 4.65
N SER A 61 -8.46 -5.31 4.20
CA SER A 61 -8.90 -6.02 3.00
C SER A 61 -8.17 -5.55 1.75
N ASN A 62 -7.92 -4.23 1.63
CA ASN A 62 -7.14 -3.68 0.52
C ASN A 62 -5.68 -4.16 0.55
N LYS A 63 -5.02 -4.08 1.71
CA LYS A 63 -3.66 -4.61 1.91
C LYS A 63 -3.57 -6.09 1.52
N PHE A 64 -4.55 -6.90 1.94
CA PHE A 64 -4.57 -8.32 1.61
C PHE A 64 -4.66 -8.58 0.10
N ARG A 65 -5.54 -7.86 -0.62
CA ARG A 65 -5.65 -7.93 -2.09
C ARG A 65 -4.31 -7.59 -2.76
N ILE A 66 -3.66 -6.52 -2.34
CA ILE A 66 -2.33 -6.11 -2.85
C ILE A 66 -1.32 -7.25 -2.68
N HIS A 67 -1.24 -7.85 -1.48
CA HIS A 67 -0.33 -8.97 -1.23
C HIS A 67 -0.64 -10.18 -2.13
N GLN A 68 -1.91 -10.49 -2.38
CA GLN A 68 -2.30 -11.56 -3.31
C GLN A 68 -1.89 -11.28 -4.77
N GLU A 69 -1.90 -10.01 -5.19
CA GLU A 69 -1.43 -9.59 -6.52
C GLU A 69 0.09 -9.70 -6.62
N LEU A 70 0.82 -9.21 -5.62
CA LEU A 70 2.28 -9.31 -5.54
C LEU A 70 2.76 -10.76 -5.59
N ASP A 71 2.05 -11.67 -4.92
CA ASP A 71 2.33 -13.10 -4.95
C ASP A 71 2.17 -13.73 -6.34
N ARG A 72 1.48 -13.08 -7.27
CA ARG A 72 1.32 -13.56 -8.66
C ARG A 72 2.34 -12.95 -9.62
N MET A 73 2.98 -11.85 -9.25
CA MET A 73 3.95 -11.16 -10.11
C MET A 73 5.28 -11.93 -10.21
N PRO A 74 5.89 -12.01 -11.39
CA PRO A 74 7.23 -12.55 -11.54
C PRO A 74 8.30 -11.56 -11.06
N GLY A 75 9.41 -12.07 -10.51
CA GLY A 75 10.56 -11.27 -10.12
C GLY A 75 10.51 -10.70 -8.70
N LEU A 76 11.38 -9.71 -8.44
CA LEU A 76 11.39 -8.90 -7.22
C LEU A 76 10.50 -7.68 -7.44
N VAL A 77 9.60 -7.42 -6.50
CA VAL A 77 8.70 -6.26 -6.54
C VAL A 77 8.94 -5.37 -5.33
N VAL A 78 8.91 -4.05 -5.55
CA VAL A 78 9.00 -3.04 -4.49
C VAL A 78 7.66 -2.29 -4.38
N LEU A 79 7.06 -2.33 -3.18
CA LEU A 79 5.79 -1.71 -2.79
C LEU A 79 6.05 -0.49 -1.91
#